data_AF-A0A966V5R5-F1
#
_entry.id   AF-A0A966V5R5-F1
#
_cell.length_a   1.000
_cell.length_b   1.000
_cell.length_c   1.000
_cell.angle_alpha   90.00
_cell.angle_beta   90.00
_cell.angle_gamma   90.00
#
_symmetry.space_group_name_H-M   'P 1'
#
loop_
_entity.id
_entity.type
_entity.pdbx_description
1 polymer ?
#
loop_
_entity_poly.entity_id
_entity_poly.type
_entity_poly.pdbx_seq_one_letter_code
_entity_poly.pdbx_strand_id
1 'polypeptide(L)'
;MSKIVQIKIFNDILDQFFEYLEDNFEMFKSDIILSRSGVEFIRRSNPRLVVEQFMESAIPYKKQIFDCNEDFFLNFDNFDLTHENMLFGRKIKSIWISSDITNEQKAYIWLYFQKLYKAGERVTERG
;
A
#
# COMPACT_ATOMS: atom_id res chain seq x y z
N MET A 1 -16.17 11.23 14.56
CA MET A 1 -15.75 11.68 13.21
C MET A 1 -16.62 10.94 12.20
N SER A 2 -17.15 11.60 11.17
CA SER A 2 -18.06 10.92 10.23
C SER A 2 -17.30 9.93 9.34
N LYS A 3 -17.98 8.86 8.88
CA LYS A 3 -17.38 7.89 7.94
C LYS A 3 -16.86 8.54 6.66
N ILE A 4 -17.55 9.57 6.18
CA ILE A 4 -17.12 10.36 5.01
C ILE A 4 -15.76 11.00 5.26
N VAL A 5 -15.53 11.59 6.43
CA VAL A 5 -14.25 12.20 6.79
C VAL A 5 -13.16 11.13 6.92
N GLN A 6 -13.46 9.97 7.49
CA GLN A 6 -12.49 8.87 7.61
C GLN A 6 -12.08 8.31 6.23
N ILE A 7 -13.04 8.13 5.32
CA ILE A 7 -12.76 7.72 3.93
C ILE A 7 -11.87 8.75 3.24
N LYS A 8 -12.16 10.05 3.41
CA LYS A 8 -11.32 11.12 2.86
C LYS A 8 -9.90 11.05 3.41
N ILE A 9 -9.74 10.95 4.73
CA ILE A 9 -8.42 10.83 5.38
C ILE A 9 -7.62 9.64 4.81
N PHE A 10 -8.26 8.48 4.64
CA PHE A 10 -7.59 7.32 4.05
C PHE A 10 -7.09 7.61 2.63
N ASN A 11 -7.95 8.17 1.78
CA ASN A 11 -7.60 8.48 0.39
C ASN A 11 -6.51 9.56 0.30
N ASP A 12 -6.55 10.58 1.16
CA ASP A 12 -5.51 11.61 1.23
C ASP A 12 -4.15 11.01 1.65
N ILE A 13 -4.12 10.04 2.57
CA ILE A 13 -2.89 9.31 2.94
C ILE A 13 -2.40 8.45 1.78
N LEU A 14 -3.30 7.82 1.03
CA LEU A 14 -2.94 7.00 -0.12
C LEU A 14 -2.33 7.84 -1.24
N ASP A 15 -2.85 9.04 -1.48
CA ASP A 15 -2.27 9.99 -2.45
C ASP A 15 -0.86 10.42 -2.03
N GLN A 16 -0.66 10.77 -0.76
CA GLN A 16 0.66 11.10 -0.22
C GLN A 16 1.64 9.92 -0.35
N PHE A 17 1.15 8.69 -0.20
CA PHE A 17 2.00 7.52 -0.38
C PHE A 17 2.39 7.33 -1.84
N PHE A 18 1.45 7.49 -2.78
CA PHE A 18 1.77 7.46 -4.21
C PHE A 18 2.80 8.52 -4.59
N GLU A 19 2.63 9.77 -4.14
CA GLU A 19 3.59 10.86 -4.38
C GLU A 19 4.98 10.50 -3.85
N TYR A 20 5.05 10.02 -2.61
CA TYR A 20 6.30 9.55 -2.03
C TYR A 20 6.96 8.44 -2.88
N LEU A 21 6.17 7.47 -3.35
CA LEU A 21 6.70 6.38 -4.18
C LEU A 21 7.19 6.88 -5.54
N GLU A 22 6.45 7.76 -6.20
CA GLU A 22 6.80 8.36 -7.49
C GLU A 22 8.11 9.16 -7.40
N ASP A 23 8.31 9.90 -6.30
CA ASP A 23 9.50 10.75 -6.09
C ASP A 23 10.75 9.96 -5.70
N ASN A 24 10.60 8.77 -5.10
CA ASN A 24 11.72 8.00 -4.54
C ASN A 24 12.10 6.75 -5.35
N PHE A 25 11.21 6.27 -6.23
CA PHE A 25 11.41 5.02 -6.97
C PHE A 25 11.20 5.21 -8.46
N GLU A 26 12.08 5.99 -9.10
CA GLU A 26 12.00 6.35 -10.53
C GLU A 26 11.85 5.12 -11.44
N MET A 27 12.51 3.99 -11.12
CA MET A 27 12.39 2.74 -11.88
C MET A 27 10.95 2.19 -11.94
N PHE A 28 10.12 2.51 -10.95
CA PHE A 28 8.72 2.05 -10.84
C PHE A 28 7.70 3.11 -11.19
N LYS A 29 8.13 4.32 -11.54
CA LYS A 29 7.26 5.48 -11.73
C LYS A 29 6.07 5.19 -12.65
N SER A 30 6.31 4.53 -13.78
CA SER A 30 5.23 4.16 -14.72
C SER A 30 4.22 3.18 -14.10
N ASP A 31 4.71 2.16 -13.39
CA ASP A 31 3.87 1.17 -12.69
C ASP A 31 3.05 1.86 -11.56
N ILE A 32 3.65 2.82 -10.87
CA ILE A 32 3.03 3.60 -9.79
C ILE A 32 1.95 4.53 -10.36
N ILE A 33 2.24 5.28 -11.43
CA ILE A 33 1.28 6.17 -12.11
C ILE A 33 0.08 5.38 -12.63
N LEU A 34 0.31 4.20 -13.21
CA LEU A 34 -0.76 3.32 -13.68
C LEU A 34 -1.63 2.85 -12.50
N SER A 35 -1.00 2.41 -11.41
CA SER A 35 -1.70 2.00 -10.19
C SER A 35 -2.54 3.14 -9.59
N ARG A 36 -1.96 4.34 -9.48
CA ARG A 36 -2.65 5.55 -9.02
C ARG A 36 -3.85 5.89 -9.91
N SER A 37 -3.68 5.78 -11.24
CA SER A 37 -4.77 6.02 -12.21
C SER A 37 -5.91 5.01 -12.06
N GLY A 38 -5.60 3.73 -11.79
CA GLY A 38 -6.59 2.70 -11.48
C GLY A 38 -7.36 2.99 -10.19
N VAL A 39 -6.66 3.38 -9.13
CA VAL A 39 -7.28 3.81 -7.86
C VAL A 39 -8.19 5.01 -8.08
N GLU A 40 -7.75 6.02 -8.83
CA GLU A 40 -8.56 7.20 -9.16
C GLU A 40 -9.86 6.85 -9.88
N PHE A 41 -9.80 5.92 -10.82
CA PHE A 41 -10.97 5.44 -11.54
C PHE A 41 -12.02 4.84 -10.59
N ILE A 42 -11.58 3.97 -9.67
CA ILE A 42 -12.46 3.36 -8.66
C ILE A 42 -13.00 4.44 -7.71
N ARG A 43 -12.14 5.33 -7.24
CA ARG A 43 -12.46 6.40 -6.29
C ARG A 43 -13.54 7.34 -6.79
N ARG A 44 -13.54 7.70 -8.08
CA ARG A 44 -14.58 8.55 -8.70
C ARG A 44 -15.98 7.95 -8.59
N SER A 45 -16.08 6.63 -8.61
CA SER A 45 -17.36 5.90 -8.55
C SER A 45 -17.72 5.52 -7.11
N ASN A 46 -16.76 5.00 -6.35
CA ASN A 46 -16.94 4.56 -4.98
C ASN A 46 -15.63 4.74 -4.18
N PRO A 47 -15.43 5.87 -3.49
CA PRO A 47 -14.21 6.13 -2.72
C PRO A 47 -14.05 5.20 -1.51
N ARG A 48 -15.13 4.58 -1.04
CA ARG A 48 -15.09 3.60 0.04
C ARG A 48 -14.55 2.25 -0.45
N LEU A 49 -14.81 1.89 -1.70
CA LEU A 49 -14.35 0.62 -2.28
C LEU A 49 -12.82 0.53 -2.30
N VAL A 50 -12.12 1.65 -2.52
CA VAL A 50 -10.65 1.72 -2.41
C VAL A 50 -10.17 1.30 -1.03
N VAL A 51 -10.84 1.79 0.03
CA VAL A 51 -10.53 1.44 1.42
C VAL A 51 -10.77 -0.04 1.67
N GLU A 52 -11.92 -0.55 1.22
CA GLU A 52 -12.33 -1.95 1.43
C GLU A 52 -11.37 -2.91 0.73
N GLN A 53 -10.98 -2.64 -0.52
CA GLN A 53 -10.02 -3.45 -1.28
C GLN A 53 -8.63 -3.45 -0.64
N PHE A 54 -8.15 -2.29 -0.20
CA PHE A 54 -6.88 -2.21 0.52
C PHE A 54 -6.93 -3.03 1.81
N MET A 55 -7.98 -2.86 2.62
CA MET A 55 -8.10 -3.56 3.89
C MET A 55 -8.26 -5.07 3.71
N GLU A 56 -9.04 -5.53 2.73
CA GLU A 56 -9.15 -6.96 2.40
C GLU A 56 -7.78 -7.59 2.13
N SER A 57 -6.91 -6.88 1.41
CA SER A 57 -5.55 -7.33 1.11
C SER A 57 -4.59 -7.18 2.31
N ALA A 58 -4.77 -6.15 3.15
CA ALA A 58 -3.84 -5.82 4.23
C ALA A 58 -4.15 -6.53 5.55
N ILE A 59 -5.41 -6.91 5.81
CA ILE A 59 -5.88 -7.53 7.06
C ILE A 59 -5.02 -8.73 7.49
N PRO A 60 -4.69 -9.69 6.61
CA PRO A 60 -3.88 -10.87 6.98
C PRO A 60 -2.47 -10.52 7.45
N TYR A 61 -1.99 -9.31 7.15
CA TYR A 61 -0.61 -8.90 7.34
C TYR A 61 -0.45 -7.83 8.43
N LYS A 62 -1.45 -7.63 9.29
CA LYS A 62 -1.41 -6.63 10.38
C LYS A 62 -0.12 -6.74 11.20
N LYS A 63 0.22 -7.96 11.65
CA LYS A 63 1.41 -8.17 12.47
C LYS A 63 2.68 -7.76 11.72
N GLN A 64 2.82 -8.21 10.49
CA GLN A 64 3.97 -7.93 9.63
C GLN A 64 4.12 -6.42 9.38
N ILE A 65 3.02 -5.72 9.10
CA ILE A 65 3.01 -4.27 8.87
C ILE A 65 3.45 -3.49 10.12
N PHE A 66 2.96 -3.87 11.29
CA PHE A 66 3.23 -3.14 12.54
C PHE A 66 4.57 -3.49 13.18
N ASP A 67 5.06 -4.71 12.97
CA ASP A 67 6.39 -5.14 13.40
C ASP A 67 7.49 -4.76 12.38
N CYS A 68 7.12 -4.12 11.26
CA CYS A 68 8.01 -3.83 10.13
C CYS A 68 8.77 -5.10 9.68
N ASN A 69 8.07 -6.23 9.60
CA ASN A 69 8.70 -7.51 9.30
C ASN A 69 9.14 -7.56 7.83
N GLU A 70 10.44 -7.41 7.61
CA GLU A 70 11.09 -7.44 6.30
C GLU A 70 10.78 -8.72 5.50
N ASP A 71 10.50 -9.86 6.17
CA ASP A 71 10.11 -11.11 5.50
C ASP A 71 8.87 -10.96 4.62
N PHE A 72 8.02 -9.98 4.92
CA PHE A 72 6.86 -9.63 4.12
C PHE A 72 7.23 -9.34 2.66
N PHE A 73 8.31 -8.59 2.43
CA PHE A 73 8.77 -8.24 1.08
C PHE A 73 9.73 -9.27 0.49
N LEU A 74 10.31 -10.15 1.32
CA LEU A 74 11.29 -11.15 0.88
C LEU A 74 10.66 -12.48 0.47
N ASN A 75 9.49 -12.81 1.01
CA ASN A 75 8.86 -14.12 0.85
C ASN A 75 7.53 -14.06 0.09
N PHE A 76 7.44 -13.21 -0.94
CA PHE A 76 6.23 -13.08 -1.77
C PHE A 76 5.78 -14.40 -2.41
N ASP A 77 6.70 -15.33 -2.66
CA ASP A 77 6.40 -16.65 -3.22
C ASP A 77 5.53 -17.51 -2.29
N ASN A 78 5.40 -17.14 -1.01
CA ASN A 78 4.56 -17.82 -0.03
C ASN A 78 3.12 -17.27 0.04
N PHE A 79 2.81 -16.22 -0.73
CA PHE A 79 1.46 -15.67 -0.81
C PHE A 79 0.68 -16.24 -2.00
N ASP A 80 -0.62 -16.46 -1.82
CA ASP A 80 -1.53 -16.90 -2.88
C ASP A 80 -1.84 -15.72 -3.82
N LEU A 81 -0.91 -15.47 -4.73
CA LEU A 81 -0.97 -14.36 -5.69
C LEU A 81 -1.22 -14.87 -7.09
N THR A 82 -1.98 -14.10 -7.88
CA THR A 82 -2.07 -14.32 -9.32
C THR A 82 -0.68 -14.23 -9.98
N HIS A 83 -0.51 -14.84 -11.15
CA HIS A 83 0.75 -14.80 -11.88
C HIS A 83 1.26 -13.37 -12.12
N GLU A 84 0.35 -12.44 -12.42
CA GLU A 84 0.65 -11.02 -12.58
C GLU A 84 1.15 -10.39 -11.26
N ASN A 85 0.46 -10.64 -10.16
CA ASN A 85 0.86 -10.14 -8.84
C ASN A 85 2.20 -10.75 -8.37
N MET A 86 2.53 -11.98 -8.77
CA MET A 86 3.84 -12.59 -8.50
C MET A 86 4.99 -11.84 -9.21
N LEU A 87 4.78 -11.38 -10.44
CA LEU A 87 5.79 -10.59 -11.17
C LEU A 87 6.05 -9.26 -10.46
N PHE A 88 5.00 -8.58 -9.99
CA PHE A 88 5.12 -7.39 -9.16
C PHE A 88 5.82 -7.68 -7.83
N GLY A 89 5.48 -8.78 -7.15
CA GLY A 89 6.14 -9.20 -5.91
C GLY A 89 7.65 -9.40 -6.08
N ARG A 90 8.08 -10.05 -7.18
CA ARG A 90 9.52 -10.24 -7.48
C ARG A 90 10.24 -8.92 -7.75
N LYS A 91 9.59 -8.03 -8.50
CA LYS A 91 10.08 -6.67 -8.74
C LYS A 91 10.27 -5.92 -7.41
N ILE A 92 9.26 -5.90 -6.54
CA ILE A 92 9.34 -5.26 -5.21
C ILE A 92 10.48 -5.86 -4.38
N LYS A 93 10.57 -7.20 -4.33
CA LYS A 93 11.65 -7.91 -3.64
C LYS A 93 13.04 -7.46 -4.13
N SER A 94 13.22 -7.32 -5.44
CA SER A 94 14.51 -6.88 -6.01
C SER A 94 14.91 -5.46 -5.58
N ILE A 95 13.95 -4.52 -5.47
CA ILE A 95 14.23 -3.18 -4.91
C ILE A 95 14.57 -3.31 -3.45
N TRP A 96 13.79 -4.09 -2.70
CA TRP A 96 13.86 -4.18 -1.25
C TRP A 96 15.23 -4.68 -0.76
N ILE A 97 15.89 -5.53 -1.56
CA ILE A 97 17.25 -6.02 -1.31
C ILE A 97 18.33 -5.19 -2.03
N SER A 98 17.97 -4.27 -2.92
CA SER A 98 18.93 -3.44 -3.65
C SER A 98 19.70 -2.54 -2.68
N SER A 99 20.95 -2.22 -3.04
CA SER A 99 21.72 -1.18 -2.37
C SER A 99 21.18 0.23 -2.59
N ASP A 100 20.27 0.40 -3.56
CA ASP A 100 19.74 1.72 -3.95
C ASP A 100 18.62 2.22 -3.03
N ILE A 101 17.98 1.32 -2.25
CA ILE A 101 16.98 1.71 -1.26
C ILE A 101 17.64 1.94 0.11
N THR A 102 17.34 3.08 0.72
CA THR A 102 17.85 3.43 2.04
C THR A 102 16.96 2.89 3.16
N ASN A 103 17.52 2.74 4.36
CA ASN A 103 16.73 2.37 5.55
C ASN A 103 15.65 3.40 5.87
N GLU A 104 15.92 4.68 5.62
CA GLU A 104 14.93 5.74 5.74
C GLU A 104 13.77 5.49 4.79
N GLN A 105 14.05 5.20 3.51
CA GLN A 105 13.01 4.94 2.53
C GLN A 105 12.13 3.74 2.89
N LYS A 106 12.74 2.66 3.40
CA LYS A 106 12.01 1.49 3.92
C LYS A 106 11.12 1.86 5.11
N ALA A 107 11.64 2.66 6.04
CA ALA A 107 10.88 3.13 7.20
C ALA A 107 9.66 3.96 6.78
N TYR A 108 9.80 4.81 5.76
CA TYR A 108 8.68 5.58 5.21
C TYR A 108 7.62 4.69 4.54
N ILE A 109 8.02 3.66 3.80
CA ILE A 109 7.08 2.67 3.24
C ILE A 109 6.27 2.03 4.36
N TRP A 110 6.93 1.52 5.42
CA TRP A 110 6.24 0.94 6.57
C TRP A 110 5.32 1.93 7.28
N LEU A 111 5.78 3.18 7.47
CA LEU A 111 4.98 4.25 8.06
C LEU A 111 3.67 4.48 7.27
N TYR A 112 3.73 4.51 5.94
CA TYR A 112 2.53 4.66 5.12
C TYR A 112 1.60 3.45 5.21
N PHE A 113 2.12 2.22 5.17
CA PHE A 113 1.30 1.02 5.39
C PHE A 113 0.59 1.05 6.76
N GLN A 114 1.29 1.43 7.82
CA GLN A 114 0.70 1.55 9.16
C GLN A 114 -0.36 2.67 9.24
N LYS A 115 -0.11 3.83 8.61
CA LYS A 115 -1.08 4.94 8.54
C LYS A 115 -2.33 4.53 7.78
N LEU A 116 -2.17 3.90 6.62
CA LEU A 116 -3.27 3.40 5.80
C LEU A 116 -4.07 2.33 6.54
N TYR A 117 -3.40 1.37 7.18
CA TYR A 117 -4.07 0.33 7.96
C TYR A 117 -4.92 0.92 9.09
N LYS A 118 -4.35 1.83 9.91
CA LYS A 118 -5.08 2.51 10.99
C LYS A 118 -6.24 3.37 10.47
N ALA A 119 -6.07 4.02 9.33
CA ALA A 119 -7.12 4.82 8.71
C ALA A 119 -8.25 3.93 8.17
N GLY A 120 -7.90 2.81 7.54
CA GLY A 120 -8.84 1.84 6.97
C GLY A 120 -9.64 1.11 8.05
N GLU A 121 -9.01 0.68 9.16
CA GLU A 121 -9.70 0.08 10.31
C GLU A 121 -10.85 0.98 10.79
N ARG A 122 -10.63 2.30 10.90
CA ARG A 122 -11.66 3.25 11.34
C ARG A 122 -12.87 3.34 10.41
N VAL A 123 -12.70 2.99 9.14
CA VAL A 123 -13.77 2.97 8.13
C VAL A 123 -14.50 1.63 8.15
N THR A 124 -13.77 0.53 8.31
CA THR A 124 -14.28 -0.85 8.20
C THR A 124 -14.79 -1.42 9.52
N GLU A 125 -14.30 -0.94 10.66
CA GLU A 125 -14.81 -1.31 11.98
C GLU A 125 -16.30 -0.96 12.07
N ARG A 126 -17.11 -1.98 12.35
CA ARG A 126 -18.53 -1.81 12.63
C ARG A 126 -18.66 -1.18 14.02
N GLY A 127 -19.00 0.12 14.05
CA GLY A 127 -19.78 0.66 15.16
C GLY A 127 -21.17 0.02 15.19
#